data_AF-A0A1B6M5F1-F1
#
_entry.id   AF-A0A1B6M5F1-F1
#
_cell.length_a   1.000
_cell.length_b   1.000
_cell.length_c   1.000
_cell.angle_alpha   90.00
_cell.angle_beta   90.00
_cell.angle_gamma   90.00
#
_symmetry.space_group_name_H-M   'P 1'
#
loop_
_entity.id
_entity.type
_entity.pdbx_description
1 polymer ?
#
loop_
_entity_poly.entity_id
_entity_poly.type
_entity_poly.pdbx_seq_one_letter_code
_entity_poly.pdbx_strand_id
1 'polypeptide(L)'
;LVEGEADRVAKQAVEKLRESQRECWRPTSGIPTFTGVNGARNFQPTKRFGSGPGKLGVATMSSKELIEQIRKRNCTVDAKEPDLALVQDIREFVSSQGGTVNTKQIISRFEGRLAEGSSPLFKSLLGKICTFYRAPDKLGYWTLKDEFNW
;
A
#
# COMPACT_ATOMS: atom_id res chain seq x y z
N LEU A 1 4.58 -19.01 -17.27
CA LEU A 1 3.40 -18.63 -16.45
C LEU A 1 3.78 -17.87 -15.18
N VAL A 2 4.93 -18.15 -14.55
CA VAL A 2 5.36 -17.53 -13.28
C VAL A 2 5.68 -16.04 -13.40
N GLU A 3 6.28 -15.60 -14.50
CA GLU A 3 6.67 -14.18 -14.69
C GLU A 3 5.47 -13.23 -14.78
N GLY A 4 4.40 -13.62 -15.48
CA GLY A 4 3.21 -12.79 -15.61
C GLY A 4 2.46 -12.60 -14.29
N GLU A 5 2.43 -13.63 -13.44
CA GLU A 5 1.82 -13.53 -12.11
C GLU A 5 2.69 -12.71 -11.16
N ALA A 6 4.02 -12.90 -11.21
CA ALA A 6 4.98 -12.08 -10.48
C ALA A 6 4.82 -10.57 -10.81
N ASP A 7 4.63 -10.25 -12.09
CA ASP A 7 4.40 -8.87 -12.53
C ASP A 7 3.08 -8.29 -12.01
N ARG A 8 2.02 -9.10 -11.97
CA ARG A 8 0.70 -8.71 -11.45
C ARG A 8 0.76 -8.43 -9.95
N VAL A 9 1.37 -9.34 -9.18
CA VAL A 9 1.57 -9.20 -7.73
C VAL A 9 2.45 -7.99 -7.43
N ALA A 10 3.52 -7.77 -8.20
CA ALA A 10 4.39 -6.62 -8.02
C ALA A 10 3.67 -5.28 -8.24
N LYS A 11 2.77 -5.20 -9.24
CA LYS A 11 1.93 -4.00 -9.45
C LYS A 11 1.01 -3.75 -8.26
N GLN A 12 0.32 -4.80 -7.79
CA GLN A 12 -0.58 -4.69 -6.63
C GLN A 12 0.17 -4.26 -5.36
N ALA A 13 1.38 -4.78 -5.12
CA ALA A 13 2.19 -4.40 -3.97
C ALA A 13 2.55 -2.91 -3.99
N VAL A 14 2.98 -2.41 -5.13
CA VAL A 14 3.32 -0.99 -5.31
C VAL A 14 2.10 -0.08 -5.22
N GLU A 15 0.96 -0.50 -5.77
CA GLU A 15 -0.30 0.24 -5.70
C GLU A 15 -0.80 0.34 -4.25
N LYS A 16 -0.81 -0.77 -3.52
CA LYS A 16 -1.13 -0.79 -2.08
C LYS A 16 -0.20 0.09 -1.25
N LEU A 17 1.10 0.09 -1.55
CA LEU A 17 2.05 0.97 -0.87
C LEU A 17 1.67 2.45 -1.07
N ARG A 18 1.26 2.83 -2.28
CA ARG A 18 0.78 4.19 -2.59
C ARG A 18 -0.56 4.50 -1.93
N GLU A 19 -1.47 3.54 -1.86
CA GLU A 19 -2.75 3.70 -1.15
C GLU A 19 -2.52 3.93 0.34
N SER A 20 -1.70 3.09 0.99
CA SER A 20 -1.31 3.24 2.39
C SER A 20 -0.67 4.61 2.65
N GLN A 21 0.21 5.06 1.76
CA GLN A 21 0.74 6.43 1.82
C GLN A 21 -0.39 7.45 1.73
N ARG A 22 -1.27 7.38 0.73
CA ARG A 22 -2.38 8.32 0.61
C ARG A 22 -3.28 8.33 1.85
N GLU A 23 -3.47 7.19 2.51
CA GLU A 23 -4.25 7.10 3.75
C GLU A 23 -3.54 7.73 4.94
N CYS A 24 -2.23 7.51 5.12
CA CYS A 24 -1.46 8.12 6.20
C CYS A 24 -1.16 9.62 5.96
N TRP A 25 -0.99 10.03 4.70
CA TRP A 25 -0.72 11.41 4.30
C TRP A 25 -1.99 12.24 4.11
N ARG A 26 -3.18 11.62 4.01
CA ARG A 26 -4.46 12.34 4.10
C ARG A 26 -4.80 12.52 5.58
N PRO A 27 -4.94 13.75 6.09
CA PRO A 27 -5.55 13.97 7.39
C PRO A 27 -7.05 13.64 7.25
N THR A 28 -7.42 12.38 7.49
CA THR A 28 -8.82 11.93 7.46
C THR A 28 -9.63 12.46 8.64
N SER A 29 -8.98 13.09 9.61
CA SER A 29 -9.63 13.89 10.65
C SER A 29 -8.80 15.15 10.87
N GLY A 30 -9.45 16.30 10.72
CA GLY A 30 -8.84 17.62 10.58
C GLY A 30 -7.99 18.09 11.76
N ILE A 31 -7.53 19.32 11.61
CA ILE A 31 -6.91 20.16 12.64
C ILE A 31 -7.46 19.77 14.02
N PRO A 32 -6.63 19.35 14.98
CA PRO A 32 -7.08 19.16 16.35
C PRO A 32 -7.68 20.49 16.82
N THR A 33 -9.01 20.59 16.90
CA THR A 33 -9.66 21.70 17.60
C THR A 33 -9.46 21.50 19.10
N PHE A 34 -8.22 21.65 19.54
CA PHE A 34 -7.85 21.76 20.96
C PHE A 34 -8.05 23.19 21.48
N THR A 35 -8.43 24.15 20.62
CA THR A 35 -8.99 25.42 21.10
C THR A 35 -10.37 25.12 21.69
N GLY A 36 -10.41 24.94 23.01
CA GLY A 36 -11.63 24.79 23.78
C GLY A 36 -12.57 25.96 23.51
N VAL A 37 -13.65 25.69 22.79
CA VAL A 37 -14.82 26.59 22.72
C VAL A 37 -15.96 25.90 23.44
N ASN A 38 -15.85 25.92 24.77
CA ASN A 38 -17.06 26.02 25.58
C ASN A 38 -17.71 27.36 25.25
N GLY A 39 -18.89 27.29 24.62
CA GLY A 39 -19.84 28.40 24.58
C GLY A 39 -20.09 29.05 23.21
N ALA A 40 -20.91 28.42 22.37
CA ALA A 40 -21.88 29.13 21.53
C ALA A 40 -22.97 28.17 21.00
N ARG A 41 -24.07 28.11 21.76
CA ARG A 41 -25.47 27.86 21.35
C ARG A 41 -25.69 27.30 19.94
N ASN A 42 -25.92 25.99 19.86
CA ASN A 42 -27.05 25.39 19.12
C ASN A 42 -27.32 23.98 19.67
N PHE A 43 -27.72 23.94 20.93
CA PHE A 43 -28.42 22.80 21.52
C PHE A 43 -29.82 22.74 20.89
N GLN A 44 -30.07 21.77 20.02
CA GLN A 44 -31.45 21.31 19.80
C GLN A 44 -31.72 20.10 20.70
N PRO A 45 -32.83 20.09 21.47
CA PRO A 45 -33.00 19.13 22.54
C PRO A 45 -33.35 17.73 22.03
N THR A 46 -32.98 16.77 22.87
CA THR A 46 -33.19 15.32 22.82
C THR A 46 -34.56 14.86 22.30
N LYS A 47 -34.60 13.66 21.69
CA LYS A 47 -35.65 12.67 22.00
C LYS A 47 -35.03 11.37 22.49
N ARG A 48 -35.55 10.93 23.63
CA ARG A 48 -35.17 9.76 24.43
C ARG A 48 -35.74 8.47 23.83
N PHE A 49 -35.29 7.37 24.44
CA PHE A 49 -35.70 5.98 24.25
C PHE A 49 -37.24 5.78 24.18
N GLY A 50 -37.68 5.03 23.18
CA GLY A 50 -39.01 4.40 23.07
C GLY A 50 -40.17 5.29 22.62
N SER A 51 -40.43 5.40 21.30
CA SER A 51 -41.81 5.46 20.75
C SER A 51 -41.86 5.40 19.21
N GLY A 52 -42.62 4.43 18.67
CA GLY A 52 -43.29 4.50 17.36
C GLY A 52 -42.62 3.80 16.16
N PRO A 53 -43.33 2.97 15.37
CA PRO A 53 -42.76 2.18 14.29
C PRO A 53 -42.55 3.06 13.04
N GLY A 54 -41.54 3.92 13.10
CA GLY A 54 -40.98 4.56 11.93
C GLY A 54 -40.06 3.55 11.25
N LYS A 55 -40.48 3.07 10.09
CA LYS A 55 -39.75 2.20 9.16
C LYS A 55 -38.32 2.74 8.92
N LEU A 56 -37.40 2.45 9.82
CA LEU A 56 -35.97 2.61 9.61
C LEU A 56 -35.59 1.53 8.61
N GLY A 57 -35.63 1.90 7.34
CA GLY A 57 -34.93 1.15 6.31
C GLY A 57 -33.45 1.18 6.64
N VAL A 58 -33.00 0.28 7.52
CA VAL A 58 -31.65 -0.25 7.43
C VAL A 58 -31.60 -0.80 6.01
N ALA A 59 -30.92 -0.09 5.12
CA ALA A 59 -30.72 -0.55 3.76
C ALA A 59 -29.91 -1.84 3.86
N THR A 60 -30.62 -2.97 3.90
CA THR A 60 -30.04 -4.29 3.72
C THR A 60 -29.43 -4.24 2.34
N MET A 61 -28.10 -4.15 2.30
CA MET A 61 -27.36 -3.93 1.07
C MET A 61 -27.83 -4.98 0.06
N SER A 62 -28.15 -4.52 -1.15
CA SER A 62 -28.72 -5.39 -2.18
C SER A 62 -27.86 -6.64 -2.35
N SER A 63 -28.45 -7.79 -2.66
CA SER A 63 -27.67 -9.02 -2.91
C SER A 63 -26.52 -8.78 -3.92
N LYS A 64 -26.72 -7.87 -4.88
CA LYS A 64 -25.69 -7.42 -5.80
C LYS A 64 -24.61 -6.56 -5.15
N GLU A 65 -24.97 -5.60 -4.28
CA GLU A 65 -24.01 -4.83 -3.47
C GLU A 65 -23.24 -5.72 -2.50
N LEU A 66 -23.89 -6.72 -1.92
CA LEU A 66 -23.23 -7.68 -1.04
C LEU A 66 -22.21 -8.52 -1.82
N ILE A 67 -22.56 -8.98 -3.02
CA ILE A 67 -21.65 -9.70 -3.92
C ILE A 67 -20.53 -8.79 -4.40
N GLU A 68 -20.80 -7.53 -4.75
CA GLU A 68 -19.77 -6.54 -5.11
C GLU A 68 -18.85 -6.23 -3.95
N GLN A 69 -19.37 -6.13 -2.72
CA GLN A 69 -18.56 -5.87 -1.54
C GLN A 69 -17.78 -7.11 -1.09
N ILE A 70 -18.32 -8.32 -1.25
CA ILE A 70 -17.56 -9.58 -1.09
C ILE A 70 -16.47 -9.67 -2.15
N ARG A 71 -16.78 -9.34 -3.40
CA ARG A 71 -15.78 -9.27 -4.47
C ARG A 71 -14.75 -8.19 -4.19
N LYS A 72 -15.12 -7.02 -3.66
CA LYS A 72 -14.19 -5.95 -3.29
C LYS A 72 -13.30 -6.35 -2.10
N ARG A 73 -13.87 -7.05 -1.12
CA ARG A 73 -13.15 -7.69 0.00
C ARG A 73 -12.26 -8.85 -0.43
N ASN A 74 -12.63 -9.58 -1.49
CA ASN A 74 -11.85 -10.69 -2.05
C ASN A 74 -10.98 -10.27 -3.27
N CYS A 75 -11.13 -9.04 -3.78
CA CYS A 75 -10.32 -8.46 -4.85
C CYS A 75 -9.00 -7.93 -4.28
N THR A 76 -8.88 -7.90 -2.95
CA THR A 76 -7.60 -8.08 -2.29
C THR A 76 -7.23 -9.56 -2.42
N VAL A 77 -6.88 -10.00 -3.63
CA VAL A 77 -5.93 -11.11 -3.75
C VAL A 77 -4.62 -10.48 -3.30
N ASP A 78 -4.45 -10.46 -1.98
CA ASP A 78 -3.56 -9.56 -1.30
C ASP A 78 -2.13 -9.78 -1.79
N ALA A 79 -1.47 -8.75 -2.31
CA ALA A 79 -0.02 -8.66 -2.15
C ALA A 79 0.24 -9.01 -0.69
N LYS A 80 0.93 -10.13 -0.45
CA LYS A 80 1.04 -10.68 0.88
C LYS A 80 1.74 -9.63 1.73
N GLU A 81 1.40 -9.53 3.01
CA GLU A 81 2.14 -8.68 3.96
C GLU A 81 3.68 -8.76 3.80
N PRO A 82 4.30 -9.95 3.58
CA PRO A 82 5.72 -10.04 3.23
C PRO A 82 6.14 -9.36 1.91
N ASP A 83 5.27 -9.30 0.90
CA ASP A 83 5.57 -8.65 -0.38
C ASP A 83 5.65 -7.12 -0.19
N LEU A 84 4.79 -6.55 0.65
CA LEU A 84 4.83 -5.13 1.01
C LEU A 84 6.06 -4.80 1.85
N ALA A 85 6.35 -5.64 2.85
CA ALA A 85 7.55 -5.51 3.67
C ALA A 85 8.83 -5.58 2.82
N LEU A 86 8.87 -6.50 1.84
CA LEU A 86 9.99 -6.64 0.92
C LEU A 86 10.19 -5.39 0.05
N VAL A 87 9.12 -4.75 -0.44
CA VAL A 87 9.22 -3.48 -1.19
C VAL A 87 9.79 -2.37 -0.31
N GLN A 88 9.33 -2.27 0.93
CA GLN A 88 9.82 -1.28 1.89
C GLN A 88 11.28 -1.50 2.22
N ASP A 89 11.69 -2.75 2.48
CA ASP A 89 13.08 -3.12 2.75
C ASP A 89 13.99 -2.77 1.57
N ILE A 90 13.58 -3.09 0.33
CA ILE A 90 14.38 -2.79 -0.88
C ILE A 90 14.57 -1.28 -1.00
N ARG A 91 13.49 -0.53 -0.82
CA ARG A 91 13.54 0.94 -0.86
C ARG A 91 14.49 1.49 0.20
N GLU A 92 14.32 1.10 1.46
CA GLU A 92 15.14 1.57 2.56
C GLU A 92 16.62 1.24 2.33
N PHE A 93 16.90 0.03 1.84
CA PHE A 93 18.26 -0.35 1.47
C PHE A 93 18.82 0.55 0.37
N VAL A 94 18.09 0.75 -0.74
CA VAL A 94 18.56 1.59 -1.86
C VAL A 94 18.76 3.05 -1.42
N SER A 95 17.83 3.60 -0.63
CA SER A 95 17.95 4.93 -0.05
C SER A 95 19.17 5.06 0.88
N SER A 96 19.43 4.04 1.71
CA SER A 96 20.59 4.03 2.63
C SER A 96 21.94 4.05 1.90
N GLN A 97 21.99 3.51 0.67
CA GLN A 97 23.19 3.49 -0.16
C GLN A 97 23.34 4.76 -1.02
N GLY A 98 22.48 5.77 -0.86
CA GLY A 98 22.53 7.02 -1.64
C GLY A 98 21.76 6.95 -2.96
N GLY A 99 20.79 6.05 -3.08
CA GLY A 99 19.83 6.01 -4.19
C GLY A 99 20.25 5.16 -5.39
N THR A 100 21.50 4.68 -5.45
CA THR A 100 21.99 3.77 -6.50
C THR A 100 22.76 2.61 -5.90
N VAL A 101 22.50 1.39 -6.37
CA VAL A 101 23.08 0.16 -5.82
C VAL A 101 23.43 -0.84 -6.91
N ASN A 102 24.49 -1.63 -6.68
CA ASN A 102 24.91 -2.66 -7.63
C ASN A 102 24.03 -3.90 -7.51
N THR A 103 23.84 -4.62 -8.62
CA THR A 103 23.11 -5.91 -8.62
C THR A 103 23.67 -6.88 -7.57
N LYS A 104 25.00 -6.95 -7.38
CA LYS A 104 25.63 -7.84 -6.39
C LYS A 104 25.27 -7.48 -4.94
N GLN A 105 25.24 -6.18 -4.62
CA GLN A 105 24.91 -5.69 -3.27
C GLN A 105 23.45 -5.97 -2.93
N ILE A 106 22.54 -5.73 -3.88
CA ILE A 106 21.12 -6.03 -3.73
C ILE A 106 20.92 -7.53 -3.52
N ILE A 107 21.50 -8.36 -4.38
CA ILE A 107 21.36 -9.82 -4.27
C ILE A 107 21.89 -10.28 -2.90
N SER A 108 23.09 -9.88 -2.50
CA SER A 108 23.69 -10.28 -1.21
C SER A 108 22.84 -9.87 0.00
N ARG A 109 22.15 -8.73 -0.05
CA ARG A 109 21.28 -8.27 1.05
C ARG A 109 20.00 -9.09 1.16
N PHE A 110 19.43 -9.50 0.04
CA PHE A 110 18.09 -10.11 -0.04
C PHE A 110 18.10 -11.63 -0.22
N GLU A 111 19.21 -12.25 -0.60
CA GLU A 111 19.35 -13.71 -0.78
C GLU A 111 18.80 -14.53 0.40
N GLY A 112 19.07 -14.12 1.65
CA GLY A 112 18.58 -14.83 2.83
C GLY A 112 17.10 -14.60 3.17
N ARG A 113 16.44 -13.61 2.55
CA ARG A 113 15.01 -13.28 2.75
C ARG A 113 14.13 -13.80 1.63
N LEU A 114 14.70 -14.17 0.49
CA LEU A 114 13.96 -14.68 -0.65
C LEU A 114 13.66 -16.16 -0.47
N ALA A 115 12.37 -16.52 -0.48
CA ALA A 115 11.98 -17.92 -0.54
C ALA A 115 12.42 -18.54 -1.88
N GLU A 116 12.85 -19.79 -1.85
CA GLU A 116 13.23 -20.54 -3.06
C GLU A 116 12.06 -20.52 -4.06
N GLY A 117 12.25 -19.85 -5.22
CA GLY A 117 11.20 -19.64 -6.23
C GLY A 117 10.58 -18.24 -6.29
N SER A 118 10.92 -17.32 -5.39
CA SER A 118 10.45 -15.92 -5.41
C SER A 118 11.30 -14.97 -6.25
N SER A 119 12.38 -15.45 -6.88
CA SER A 119 13.28 -14.63 -7.72
C SER A 119 12.57 -13.85 -8.84
N PRO A 120 11.55 -14.40 -9.54
CA PRO A 120 10.79 -13.65 -10.54
C PRO A 120 9.96 -12.51 -9.92
N LEU A 121 9.41 -12.71 -8.72
CA LEU A 121 8.66 -11.69 -7.98
C LEU A 121 9.59 -10.57 -7.55
N PHE A 122 10.73 -10.89 -6.94
CA PHE A 122 11.74 -9.92 -6.53
C PHE A 122 12.22 -9.05 -7.70
N LYS A 123 12.55 -9.66 -8.83
CA LYS A 123 12.96 -8.93 -10.04
C LYS A 123 11.84 -8.01 -10.56
N SER A 124 10.60 -8.48 -10.52
CA SER A 124 9.43 -7.69 -10.93
C SER A 124 9.22 -6.49 -10.01
N LEU A 125 9.32 -6.69 -8.70
CA LEU A 125 9.25 -5.62 -7.68
C LEU A 125 10.36 -4.59 -7.90
N LEU A 126 11.60 -5.05 -8.03
CA LEU A 126 12.77 -4.20 -8.24
C LEU A 126 12.62 -3.36 -9.52
N GLY A 127 12.10 -3.94 -10.61
CA GLY A 127 11.79 -3.20 -11.84
C GLY A 127 10.64 -2.19 -11.71
N LYS A 128 9.73 -2.36 -10.73
CA LYS A 128 8.69 -1.35 -10.46
C LYS A 128 9.26 -0.16 -9.71
N ILE A 129 10.12 -0.36 -8.71
CA ILE A 129 10.62 0.73 -7.84
C ILE A 129 11.95 1.35 -8.28
N CYS A 130 12.77 0.59 -9.00
CA CYS A 130 14.08 1.02 -9.47
C CYS A 130 14.16 1.01 -11.00
N THR A 131 15.08 1.80 -11.53
CA THR A 131 15.52 1.76 -12.93
C THR A 131 16.85 1.05 -13.03
N PHE A 132 16.91 0.03 -13.87
CA PHE A 132 18.15 -0.67 -14.17
C PHE A 132 18.90 0.06 -15.29
N TYR A 133 20.18 0.31 -15.09
CA TYR A 133 21.10 0.73 -16.14
C TYR A 133 22.37 -0.11 -16.12
N ARG A 134 22.95 -0.33 -17.30
CA ARG A 134 24.23 -1.02 -17.44
C ARG A 134 25.31 0.02 -17.72
N ALA A 135 26.27 0.10 -16.82
CA ALA A 135 27.41 0.98 -16.96
C ALA A 135 28.47 0.35 -17.90
N PRO A 136 29.39 1.17 -18.43
CA PRO A 136 30.45 0.71 -19.35
C PRO A 136 31.44 -0.27 -18.70
N ASP A 137 31.44 -0.36 -17.37
CA ASP A 137 32.17 -1.34 -16.55
C ASP A 137 31.56 -2.76 -16.59
N LYS A 138 30.50 -2.96 -17.38
CA LYS A 138 29.71 -4.20 -17.49
C LYS A 138 28.93 -4.56 -16.22
N LEU A 139 28.92 -3.67 -15.21
CA LEU A 139 28.12 -3.84 -14.01
C LEU A 139 26.71 -3.29 -14.22
N GLY A 140 25.77 -3.94 -13.55
CA GLY A 140 24.38 -3.54 -13.51
C GLY A 140 24.11 -2.72 -12.26
N TYR A 141 23.53 -1.55 -12.44
CA TYR A 141 23.18 -0.62 -11.39
C TYR A 141 21.67 -0.43 -11.35
N TRP A 142 21.15 -0.28 -10.14
CA TRP A 142 19.75 -0.04 -9.86
C TRP A 142 19.61 1.29 -9.13
N THR A 143 18.95 2.25 -9.77
CA THR A 143 18.66 3.56 -9.20
C THR A 143 17.21 3.63 -8.76
N LEU A 144 16.93 4.16 -7.57
CA LEU A 144 15.57 4.37 -7.10
C LEU A 144 14.87 5.39 -8.01
N LYS A 145 13.61 5.11 -8.39
CA LYS A 145 12.81 6.12 -9.10
C LYS A 145 12.43 7.24 -8.13
N ASP A 146 12.39 8.46 -8.65
CA ASP A 146 12.02 9.66 -7.88
C ASP A 146 10.65 9.54 -7.19
N GLU A 147 9.70 8.83 -7.82
CA GLU A 147 8.37 8.54 -7.27
C GLU A 147 8.40 7.72 -5.96
N PHE A 148 9.53 7.10 -5.62
CA PHE A 148 9.73 6.36 -4.37
C PHE A 148 10.74 7.04 -3.41
N ASN A 149 11.20 8.25 -3.75
CA ASN A 149 12.16 9.05 -2.97
C ASN A 149 11.47 9.97 -1.93
N TRP A 150 10.41 9.49 -1.29
CA TRP A 150 9.60 10.23 -0.31
C TRP A 150 10.12 10.22 1.14
#